data_AF-A0A084G7M7-F1
#
_entry.id   AF-A0A084G7M7-F1
#
_cell.length_a   1.000
_cell.length_b   1.000
_cell.length_c   1.000
_cell.angle_alpha   90.00
_cell.angle_beta   90.00
_cell.angle_gamma   90.00
#
_symmetry.space_group_name_H-M   'P 1'
#
loop_
_entity.id
_entity.type
_entity.pdbx_description
1 polymer ?
#
loop_
_entity_poly.entity_id
_entity_poly.type
_entity_poly.pdbx_seq_one_letter_code
_entity_poly.pdbx_strand_id
1 'polypeptide(L)'
;MVTMLTGTEVAKHDNKDSCWVIVHGKAYDVTGFMPKHPGGRKIILKYAGRDATEEFDPIHPPDTLDKYLDKSKHLGPVDISTVVRESKAESPEQNERQERIKNMPLLSQAADDKIRNKSAFQRIWFRLHILIDVQKVNFTTTILGTKCYIPFYVTATALFELRHVEGEVVLTWAARKHSIIQVIPTLASCLFDEIMDATDGDWVQWLHLYANKDRKITQHIIEHTEKRSCKGLFITVDAPQLGHREKDIRSKFAKQGSNVQSSDATDNSQGVARAISSFIDPGLSSKDIPWFQSITKILKGVKQVEDVIKAIEAGV
;
A
#
# COMPACT_ATOMS: atom_id res chain seq x y z
N MET A 1 -11.42 21.98 44.40
CA MET A 1 -12.01 22.54 43.16
C MET A 1 -11.36 21.79 42.01
N VAL A 2 -12.13 21.15 41.12
CA VAL A 2 -11.56 20.53 39.91
C VAL A 2 -11.29 21.68 38.95
N THR A 3 -10.01 21.98 38.71
CA THR A 3 -9.61 23.01 37.74
C THR A 3 -10.06 22.55 36.36
N MET A 4 -11.00 23.27 35.75
CA MET A 4 -11.48 23.00 34.40
C MET A 4 -10.49 23.62 33.41
N LEU A 5 -10.01 22.81 32.46
CA LEU A 5 -9.07 23.26 31.44
C LEU A 5 -9.80 24.03 30.34
N THR A 6 -9.12 24.95 29.67
CA THR A 6 -9.65 25.58 28.46
C THR A 6 -9.16 24.87 27.19
N GLY A 7 -9.93 24.97 26.11
CA GLY A 7 -9.50 24.51 24.79
C GLY A 7 -8.22 25.20 24.32
N THR A 8 -8.01 26.47 24.70
CA THR A 8 -6.77 27.21 24.40
C THR A 8 -5.57 26.70 25.19
N GLU A 9 -5.76 26.13 26.37
CA GLU A 9 -4.70 25.45 27.11
C GLU A 9 -4.34 24.12 26.45
N VAL A 10 -5.35 23.31 26.10
CA VAL A 10 -5.12 22.03 25.40
C VAL A 10 -4.44 22.25 24.06
N ALA A 11 -4.82 23.30 23.32
CA ALA A 11 -4.23 23.64 22.02
C ALA A 11 -2.72 23.96 22.05
N LYS A 12 -2.13 24.23 23.23
CA LYS A 12 -0.67 24.41 23.36
C LYS A 12 0.13 23.10 23.24
N HIS A 13 -0.56 21.96 23.28
CA HIS A 13 0.02 20.63 23.26
C HIS A 13 -0.34 19.91 21.94
N ASP A 14 0.22 20.42 20.84
CA ASP A 14 -0.17 20.11 19.47
C ASP A 14 0.90 19.33 18.65
N ASN A 15 1.92 18.78 19.30
CA ASN A 15 3.07 18.19 18.60
C ASN A 15 3.59 16.93 19.28
N LYS A 16 4.55 16.25 18.62
CA LYS A 16 5.08 14.96 19.05
C LYS A 16 5.74 14.95 20.44
N ASP A 17 6.26 16.10 20.88
CA ASP A 17 6.99 16.22 22.13
C ASP A 17 6.05 16.62 23.28
N SER A 18 4.83 17.08 22.94
CA SER A 18 3.78 17.50 23.87
C SER A 18 2.42 17.43 23.16
N CYS A 19 1.67 16.35 23.38
CA CYS A 19 0.44 16.03 22.65
C CYS A 19 -0.71 15.71 23.62
N TRP A 20 -1.69 16.61 23.67
CA TRP A 20 -2.94 16.40 24.40
C TRP A 20 -4.12 16.30 23.43
N VAL A 21 -5.13 15.51 23.78
CA VAL A 21 -6.36 15.38 22.99
C VAL A 21 -7.58 15.51 23.88
N ILE A 22 -8.69 16.02 23.33
CA ILE A 22 -9.97 16.07 24.01
C ILE A 22 -10.84 14.92 23.49
N VAL A 23 -11.38 14.12 24.40
CA VAL A 23 -12.36 13.06 24.09
C VAL A 23 -13.49 13.14 25.11
N HIS A 24 -14.73 13.21 24.63
CA HIS A 24 -15.93 13.36 25.46
C HIS A 24 -15.83 14.51 26.48
N GLY A 25 -15.22 15.63 26.08
CA GLY A 25 -15.05 16.82 26.91
C GLY A 25 -14.05 16.70 28.06
N LYS A 26 -13.16 15.70 28.02
CA LYS A 26 -12.03 15.58 28.95
C LYS A 26 -10.72 15.60 28.17
N ALA A 27 -9.68 16.21 28.75
CA ALA A 27 -8.35 16.25 28.18
C ALA A 27 -7.49 15.08 28.66
N TYR A 28 -6.66 14.56 27.75
CA TYR A 28 -5.79 13.43 27.99
C TYR A 28 -4.37 13.72 27.46
N ASP A 29 -3.35 13.48 28.28
CA ASP A 29 -1.96 13.53 27.85
C ASP A 29 -1.57 12.20 27.20
N VAL A 30 -1.55 12.18 25.86
CA VAL A 30 -1.23 10.98 25.08
C VAL A 30 0.21 10.96 24.59
N THR A 31 1.05 11.93 25.00
CA THR A 31 2.42 12.10 24.50
C THR A 31 3.24 10.81 24.56
N GLY A 32 3.29 10.18 25.73
CA GLY A 32 4.02 8.91 25.94
C GLY A 32 3.31 7.67 25.38
N PHE A 33 2.03 7.78 25.03
CA PHE A 33 1.22 6.69 24.49
C PHE A 33 1.27 6.64 22.95
N MET A 34 1.46 7.78 22.27
CA MET A 34 1.48 7.86 20.80
C MET A 34 2.34 6.78 20.11
N PRO A 35 3.56 6.45 20.56
CA PRO A 35 4.38 5.42 19.91
C PRO A 35 3.84 3.99 20.08
N LYS A 36 2.94 3.77 21.05
CA LYS A 36 2.35 2.47 21.40
C LYS A 36 0.94 2.30 20.84
N HIS A 37 0.40 3.33 20.19
CA HIS A 37 -0.94 3.30 19.66
C HIS A 37 -1.02 2.34 18.45
N PRO A 38 -1.92 1.33 18.45
CA PRO A 38 -2.03 0.37 17.35
C PRO A 38 -2.39 0.99 15.99
N GLY A 39 -3.13 2.11 15.97
CA GLY A 39 -3.42 2.88 14.75
C GLY A 39 -2.26 3.76 14.27
N GLY A 40 -1.09 3.65 14.90
CA GLY A 40 0.10 4.46 14.62
C GLY A 40 0.07 5.85 15.26
N ARG A 41 1.24 6.48 15.34
CA ARG A 41 1.39 7.83 15.93
C ARG A 41 0.80 8.96 15.08
N LYS A 42 0.84 8.81 13.75
CA LYS A 42 0.47 9.88 12.80
C LYS A 42 -1.00 10.28 12.95
N ILE A 43 -1.88 9.31 13.22
CA ILE A 43 -3.32 9.59 13.36
C ILE A 43 -3.63 10.39 14.64
N ILE A 44 -2.92 10.13 15.74
CA ILE A 44 -3.09 10.91 16.97
C ILE A 44 -2.59 12.35 16.77
N LEU A 45 -1.43 12.51 16.12
CA LEU A 45 -0.86 13.83 15.86
C LEU A 45 -1.76 14.74 15.02
N LYS A 46 -2.62 14.17 14.17
CA LYS A 46 -3.62 14.93 13.39
C LYS A 46 -4.63 15.67 14.29
N TYR A 47 -4.85 15.17 15.51
CA TYR A 47 -5.78 15.75 16.48
C TYR A 47 -5.07 16.28 17.73
N ALA A 48 -3.74 16.43 17.68
CA ALA A 48 -2.98 17.01 18.79
C ALA A 48 -3.47 18.45 19.07
N GLY A 49 -3.75 18.73 20.33
CA GLY A 49 -4.31 19.99 20.81
C GLY A 49 -5.80 20.20 20.49
N ARG A 50 -6.51 19.17 19.98
CA ARG A 50 -7.88 19.30 19.44
C ARG A 50 -8.85 18.29 20.06
N ASP A 51 -10.14 18.48 19.77
CA ASP A 51 -11.19 17.50 20.07
C ASP A 51 -11.21 16.39 19.00
N ALA A 52 -11.02 15.17 19.46
CA ALA A 52 -10.94 13.97 18.64
C ALA A 52 -12.18 13.07 18.80
N THR A 53 -13.19 13.49 19.57
CA THR A 53 -14.33 12.63 19.95
C THR A 53 -15.02 11.99 18.73
N GLU A 54 -15.33 12.78 17.70
CA GLU A 54 -16.02 12.28 16.50
C GLU A 54 -15.26 11.17 15.75
N GLU A 55 -13.92 11.19 15.84
CA GLU A 55 -13.04 10.26 15.12
C GLU A 55 -12.60 9.10 16.03
N PHE A 56 -12.68 9.30 17.34
CA PHE A 56 -12.38 8.30 18.35
C PHE A 56 -13.51 7.26 18.47
N ASP A 57 -14.77 7.71 18.55
CA ASP A 57 -15.95 6.89 18.85
C ASP A 57 -16.21 5.73 17.88
N PRO A 58 -16.05 5.88 16.54
CA PRO A 58 -16.33 4.78 15.60
C PRO A 58 -15.33 3.62 15.71
N ILE A 59 -14.17 3.86 16.31
CA ILE A 59 -13.02 2.95 16.28
C ILE A 59 -12.77 2.32 17.65
N HIS A 60 -13.01 3.07 18.73
CA HIS A 60 -12.61 2.68 20.08
C HIS A 60 -13.83 2.42 20.99
N PRO A 61 -13.83 1.31 21.73
CA PRO A 61 -14.81 1.11 22.80
C PRO A 61 -14.79 2.25 23.83
N PRO A 62 -15.93 2.62 24.45
CA PRO A 62 -16.02 3.75 25.37
C PRO A 62 -15.07 3.70 26.59
N ASP A 63 -14.65 2.50 26.99
CA ASP A 63 -13.77 2.26 28.14
C ASP A 63 -12.27 2.20 27.79
N THR A 64 -11.92 2.49 26.52
CA THR A 64 -10.54 2.38 26.02
C THR A 64 -9.56 3.24 26.80
N LEU A 65 -9.89 4.51 27.06
CA LEU A 65 -9.00 5.43 27.77
C LEU A 65 -8.84 5.06 29.25
N ASP A 66 -9.85 4.47 29.88
CA ASP A 66 -9.77 4.01 31.27
C ASP A 66 -8.93 2.75 31.41
N LYS A 67 -8.91 1.89 30.38
CA LYS A 67 -8.16 0.63 30.37
C LYS A 67 -6.69 0.79 30.01
N TYR A 68 -6.39 1.61 29.00
CA TYR A 68 -5.08 1.61 28.35
C TYR A 68 -4.26 2.87 28.59
N LEU A 69 -4.87 3.94 29.09
CA LEU A 69 -4.16 5.17 29.43
C LEU A 69 -4.09 5.33 30.95
N ASP A 70 -2.88 5.51 31.47
CA ASP A 70 -2.64 5.67 32.91
C ASP A 70 -3.48 6.81 33.50
N LYS A 71 -4.04 6.61 34.69
CA LYS A 71 -4.92 7.61 35.33
C LYS A 71 -4.25 8.96 35.55
N SER A 72 -2.92 9.00 35.71
CA SER A 72 -2.15 10.26 35.82
C SER A 72 -2.18 11.10 34.53
N LYS A 73 -2.59 10.50 33.41
CA LYS A 73 -2.71 11.15 32.10
C LYS A 73 -4.11 11.65 31.79
N HIS A 74 -5.06 11.45 32.70
CA HIS A 74 -6.42 12.00 32.62
C HIS A 74 -6.39 13.39 33.25
N LEU A 75 -6.23 14.42 32.43
CA LEU A 75 -5.95 15.78 32.88
C LEU A 75 -7.20 16.48 33.45
N GLY A 76 -8.38 16.03 33.04
CA GLY A 76 -9.66 16.47 33.61
C GLY A 76 -10.62 17.08 32.59
N PRO A 77 -11.73 17.68 33.06
CA PRO A 77 -12.75 18.26 32.20
C PRO A 77 -12.26 19.52 31.48
N VAL A 78 -12.74 19.72 30.25
CA VAL A 78 -12.45 20.89 29.42
C VAL A 78 -13.71 21.71 29.21
N ASP A 79 -13.59 23.03 29.29
CA ASP A 79 -14.65 23.95 28.87
C ASP A 79 -14.78 23.92 27.33
N ILE A 80 -15.75 23.14 26.85
CA ILE A 80 -16.00 22.93 25.42
C ILE A 80 -16.34 24.23 24.68
N SER A 81 -16.86 25.26 25.37
CA SER A 81 -17.15 26.55 24.74
C SER A 81 -15.90 27.29 24.27
N THR A 82 -14.74 26.95 24.84
CA THR A 82 -13.43 27.53 24.51
C THR A 82 -12.66 26.72 23.48
N VAL A 83 -13.20 25.57 23.04
CA VAL A 83 -12.58 24.73 22.01
C VAL A 83 -12.86 25.33 20.64
N VAL A 84 -11.80 25.70 19.93
CA VAL A 84 -11.91 26.15 18.54
C VAL A 84 -12.31 24.96 17.68
N ARG A 85 -13.60 24.90 17.32
CA ARG A 85 -14.09 23.98 16.30
C ARG A 85 -13.73 24.58 14.95
N GLU A 86 -12.66 24.10 14.33
CA GLU A 86 -12.47 24.32 12.90
C GLU A 86 -13.73 23.79 12.21
N SER A 87 -14.41 24.64 11.43
CA SER A 87 -15.39 24.14 10.50
C SER A 87 -14.69 23.09 9.65
N LYS A 88 -15.37 21.97 9.34
CA LYS A 88 -14.91 21.01 8.32
C LYS A 88 -14.94 21.70 6.95
N ALA A 89 -14.18 22.77 6.76
CA ALA A 89 -13.70 23.13 5.46
C ALA A 89 -12.83 21.95 5.05
N GLU A 90 -13.28 21.20 4.05
CA GLU A 90 -12.47 20.16 3.42
C GLU A 90 -11.10 20.77 3.15
N SER A 91 -10.04 20.15 3.68
CA SER A 91 -8.70 20.70 3.53
C SER A 91 -8.42 20.89 2.03
N PRO A 92 -7.58 21.86 1.63
CA PRO A 92 -7.17 21.99 0.24
C PRO A 92 -6.74 20.64 -0.36
N GLU A 93 -6.06 19.83 0.45
CA GLU A 93 -5.62 18.48 0.12
C GLU A 93 -6.76 17.47 -0.10
N GLN A 94 -7.86 17.59 0.66
CA GLN A 94 -9.05 16.75 0.58
C GLN A 94 -9.95 17.14 -0.60
N ASN A 95 -10.06 18.44 -0.89
CA ASN A 95 -10.68 18.97 -2.09
C ASN A 95 -9.91 18.55 -3.35
N GLU A 96 -8.59 18.73 -3.33
CA GLU A 96 -7.72 18.24 -4.40
C GLU A 96 -7.81 16.72 -4.53
N ARG A 97 -7.96 15.96 -3.44
CA ARG A 97 -8.16 14.50 -3.49
C ARG A 97 -9.46 14.14 -4.20
N GLN A 98 -10.57 14.79 -3.86
CA GLN A 98 -11.85 14.53 -4.52
C GLN A 98 -11.80 14.92 -6.00
N GLU A 99 -11.20 16.06 -6.33
CA GLU A 99 -10.92 16.48 -7.70
C GLU A 99 -10.04 15.46 -8.44
N ARG A 100 -8.96 14.97 -7.80
CA ARG A 100 -8.11 13.90 -8.35
C ARG A 100 -8.91 12.64 -8.62
N ILE A 101 -9.69 12.15 -7.65
CA ILE A 101 -10.51 10.94 -7.79
C ILE A 101 -11.54 11.10 -8.92
N LYS A 102 -12.20 12.26 -8.99
CA LYS A 102 -13.20 12.59 -10.02
C LYS A 102 -12.59 12.66 -11.41
N ASN A 103 -11.38 13.20 -11.53
CA ASN A 103 -10.66 13.35 -12.80
C ASN A 103 -9.78 12.13 -13.14
N MET A 104 -9.71 11.12 -12.26
CA MET A 104 -8.84 9.97 -12.46
C MET A 104 -9.45 8.95 -13.42
N PRO A 105 -8.79 8.64 -14.57
CA PRO A 105 -9.27 7.58 -15.44
C PRO A 105 -9.30 6.27 -14.65
N LEU A 106 -10.38 5.50 -14.74
CA LEU A 106 -10.50 4.24 -14.00
C LEU A 106 -9.31 3.32 -14.31
N LEU A 107 -8.88 2.50 -13.33
CA LEU A 107 -7.85 1.49 -13.54
C LEU A 107 -8.21 0.57 -14.73
N SER A 108 -9.51 0.36 -14.98
CA SER A 108 -10.07 -0.35 -16.14
C SER A 108 -9.76 0.28 -17.51
N GLN A 109 -9.09 1.42 -17.55
CA GLN A 109 -8.85 2.20 -18.78
C GLN A 109 -7.35 2.33 -19.11
N ALA A 110 -6.47 1.66 -18.36
CA ALA A 110 -5.01 1.77 -18.47
C ALA A 110 -4.34 0.82 -19.50
N ALA A 111 -5.11 0.03 -20.26
CA ALA A 111 -4.61 -0.80 -21.36
C ALA A 111 -5.77 -1.27 -22.26
N ASP A 112 -5.61 -1.23 -23.58
CA ASP A 112 -6.62 -1.64 -24.56
C ASP A 112 -6.91 -3.16 -24.53
N ASP A 113 -5.97 -3.97 -24.02
CA ASP A 113 -6.07 -5.44 -23.92
C ASP A 113 -7.12 -5.97 -22.91
N LYS A 114 -7.77 -5.10 -22.13
CA LYS A 114 -8.66 -5.51 -21.02
C LYS A 114 -9.92 -6.26 -21.46
N ILE A 115 -10.42 -5.98 -22.65
CA ILE A 115 -11.66 -6.62 -23.15
C ILE A 115 -11.42 -8.12 -23.34
N ARG A 116 -10.27 -8.51 -23.89
CA ARG A 116 -9.99 -9.90 -24.24
C ARG A 116 -9.80 -10.78 -22.99
N ASN A 117 -9.03 -10.32 -22.00
CA ASN A 117 -8.74 -11.10 -20.79
C ASN A 117 -10.01 -11.47 -20.01
N LYS A 118 -10.91 -10.52 -19.79
CA LYS A 118 -12.19 -10.78 -19.10
C LYS A 118 -13.11 -11.69 -19.93
N SER A 119 -13.23 -11.41 -21.23
CA SER A 119 -14.11 -12.20 -22.11
C SER A 119 -13.66 -13.65 -22.30
N ALA A 120 -12.36 -13.95 -22.13
CA ALA A 120 -11.85 -15.30 -22.25
C ALA A 120 -12.44 -16.25 -21.21
N PHE A 121 -12.66 -15.79 -19.97
CA PHE A 121 -13.30 -16.59 -18.92
C PHE A 121 -14.75 -16.98 -19.26
N GLN A 122 -15.44 -16.16 -20.06
CA GLN A 122 -16.81 -16.47 -20.51
C GLN A 122 -16.88 -17.59 -21.55
N ARG A 123 -15.73 -18.05 -22.05
CA ARG A 123 -15.60 -19.18 -22.98
C ARG A 123 -15.39 -20.51 -22.25
N ILE A 124 -15.36 -20.49 -20.92
CA ILE A 124 -15.14 -21.67 -20.06
C ILE A 124 -16.41 -21.91 -19.25
N TRP A 125 -16.94 -23.13 -19.32
CA TRP A 125 -18.12 -23.55 -18.54
C TRP A 125 -17.75 -24.59 -17.49
N PHE A 126 -18.42 -24.55 -16.35
CA PHE A 126 -18.26 -25.57 -15.31
C PHE A 126 -19.02 -26.85 -15.66
N ARG A 127 -18.37 -28.00 -15.46
CA ARG A 127 -19.04 -29.30 -15.38
C ARG A 127 -19.24 -29.62 -13.91
N LEU A 128 -20.46 -29.39 -13.43
CA LEU A 128 -20.80 -29.57 -12.02
C LEU A 128 -20.91 -31.06 -11.70
N HIS A 129 -20.29 -31.47 -10.60
CA HIS A 129 -20.54 -32.77 -9.99
C HIS A 129 -21.70 -32.62 -9.01
N ILE A 130 -22.69 -33.52 -9.12
CA ILE A 130 -23.88 -33.53 -8.25
C ILE A 130 -23.75 -34.60 -7.16
N LEU A 131 -24.54 -34.48 -6.10
CA LEU A 131 -24.55 -35.41 -4.96
C LEU A 131 -23.20 -35.56 -4.24
N ILE A 132 -22.44 -34.47 -4.16
CA ILE A 132 -21.21 -34.38 -3.35
C ILE A 132 -21.52 -33.63 -2.05
N ASP A 133 -21.07 -34.17 -0.92
CA ASP A 133 -21.16 -33.46 0.36
C ASP A 133 -20.20 -32.25 0.36
N VAL A 134 -20.78 -31.06 0.42
CA VAL A 134 -20.08 -29.77 0.44
C VAL A 134 -20.33 -28.98 1.72
N GLN A 135 -20.76 -29.64 2.82
CA GLN A 135 -20.95 -28.98 4.12
C GLN A 135 -19.67 -28.29 4.63
N LYS A 136 -18.50 -28.79 4.24
CA LYS A 136 -17.20 -28.22 4.59
C LYS A 136 -16.37 -28.02 3.32
N VAL A 137 -16.01 -26.78 3.02
CA VAL A 137 -15.14 -26.40 1.89
C VAL A 137 -13.88 -25.76 2.44
N ASN A 138 -12.72 -26.18 1.93
CA ASN A 138 -11.42 -25.64 2.30
C ASN A 138 -10.83 -24.87 1.11
N PHE A 139 -10.66 -23.55 1.26
CA PHE A 139 -10.04 -22.69 0.24
C PHE A 139 -8.52 -22.56 0.39
N THR A 140 -7.97 -23.02 1.51
CA THR A 140 -6.55 -22.84 1.82
C THR A 140 -5.68 -23.61 0.84
N THR A 141 -4.56 -23.00 0.46
CA THR A 141 -3.58 -23.60 -0.45
C THR A 141 -2.18 -23.09 -0.15
N THR A 142 -1.22 -23.50 -0.95
CA THR A 142 0.13 -22.95 -0.95
C THR A 142 0.46 -22.41 -2.34
N ILE A 143 0.98 -21.19 -2.41
CA ILE A 143 1.54 -20.63 -3.63
C ILE A 143 3.04 -20.48 -3.38
N LEU A 144 3.88 -21.12 -4.21
CA LEU A 144 5.35 -21.09 -4.08
C LEU A 144 5.86 -21.38 -2.65
N GLY A 145 5.30 -22.42 -2.02
CA GLY A 145 5.64 -22.83 -0.64
C GLY A 145 5.09 -21.93 0.47
N THR A 146 4.42 -20.82 0.14
CA THR A 146 3.78 -19.92 1.10
C THR A 146 2.32 -20.30 1.28
N LYS A 147 1.90 -20.58 2.53
CA LYS A 147 0.50 -20.90 2.85
C LYS A 147 -0.37 -19.65 2.72
N CYS A 148 -1.52 -19.78 2.05
CA CYS A 148 -2.52 -18.72 1.93
C CYS A 148 -3.93 -19.27 2.17
N TYR A 149 -4.85 -18.37 2.54
CA TYR A 149 -6.23 -18.75 2.85
C TYR A 149 -7.07 -19.09 1.60
N ILE A 150 -6.70 -18.55 0.44
CA ILE A 150 -7.47 -18.64 -0.81
C ILE A 150 -6.52 -18.59 -2.02
N PRO A 151 -6.84 -19.20 -3.18
CA PRO A 151 -5.89 -19.36 -4.29
C PRO A 151 -5.78 -18.10 -5.17
N PHE A 152 -5.65 -16.93 -4.57
CA PHE A 152 -5.30 -15.69 -5.26
C PHE A 152 -4.43 -14.79 -4.38
N TYR A 153 -3.80 -13.81 -5.00
CA TYR A 153 -2.91 -12.85 -4.34
C TYR A 153 -3.12 -11.45 -4.92
N VAL A 154 -2.69 -10.43 -4.17
CA VAL A 154 -2.66 -9.04 -4.63
C VAL A 154 -1.42 -8.86 -5.50
N THR A 155 -1.62 -8.59 -6.80
CA THR A 155 -0.51 -8.40 -7.74
C THR A 155 0.07 -6.99 -7.68
N ALA A 156 1.33 -6.86 -8.08
CA ALA A 156 2.08 -5.61 -8.06
C ALA A 156 1.43 -4.52 -8.90
N THR A 157 1.06 -3.43 -8.23
CA THR A 157 0.45 -2.23 -8.82
C THR A 157 1.16 -1.01 -8.26
N ALA A 158 2.02 -0.41 -9.07
CA ALA A 158 2.77 0.80 -8.73
C ALA A 158 1.86 2.03 -8.58
N LEU A 159 2.39 3.04 -7.88
CA LEU A 159 1.78 4.35 -7.72
C LEU A 159 0.39 4.32 -7.05
N PHE A 160 0.22 3.48 -6.03
CA PHE A 160 -1.08 3.32 -5.39
C PHE A 160 -1.54 4.57 -4.60
N GLU A 161 -0.63 5.49 -4.28
CA GLU A 161 -0.98 6.78 -3.66
C GLU A 161 -1.92 7.64 -4.51
N LEU A 162 -1.88 7.44 -5.83
CA LEU A 162 -2.84 8.02 -6.75
C LEU A 162 -4.29 7.63 -6.42
N ARG A 163 -4.49 6.49 -5.75
CA ARG A 163 -5.82 5.95 -5.39
C ARG A 163 -6.15 6.07 -3.92
N HIS A 164 -5.15 5.96 -3.05
CA HIS A 164 -5.36 5.94 -1.61
C HIS A 164 -4.19 6.61 -0.90
N VAL A 165 -4.44 7.50 0.07
CA VAL A 165 -3.37 8.28 0.75
C VAL A 165 -2.30 7.41 1.40
N GLU A 166 -2.70 6.25 1.93
CA GLU A 166 -1.78 5.27 2.52
C GLU A 166 -1.02 4.43 1.47
N GLY A 167 -1.16 4.70 0.17
CA GLY A 167 -0.46 4.00 -0.90
C GLY A 167 -0.54 2.48 -0.82
N GLU A 168 0.56 1.78 -1.12
CA GLU A 168 0.62 0.32 -1.09
C GLU A 168 0.53 -0.28 0.34
N VAL A 169 0.70 0.52 1.39
CA VAL A 169 0.58 0.07 2.78
C VAL A 169 -0.85 -0.43 3.08
N VAL A 170 -1.88 0.22 2.54
CA VAL A 170 -3.28 -0.23 2.73
C VAL A 170 -3.53 -1.62 2.14
N LEU A 171 -2.84 -1.96 1.04
CA LEU A 171 -2.92 -3.29 0.43
C LEU A 171 -2.26 -4.34 1.33
N THR A 172 -1.20 -3.97 2.04
CA THR A 172 -0.53 -4.83 3.02
C THR A 172 -1.46 -5.18 4.16
N TRP A 173 -2.11 -4.19 4.77
CA TRP A 173 -3.07 -4.41 5.85
C TRP A 173 -4.21 -5.34 5.41
N ALA A 174 -4.77 -5.11 4.21
CA ALA A 174 -5.82 -5.95 3.66
C ALA A 174 -5.33 -7.39 3.40
N ALA A 175 -4.16 -7.54 2.78
CA ALA A 175 -3.58 -8.84 2.47
C ALA A 175 -3.32 -9.65 3.76
N ARG A 176 -2.74 -8.99 4.76
CA ARG A 176 -2.50 -9.56 6.09
C ARG A 176 -3.77 -9.98 6.81
N LYS A 177 -4.79 -9.12 6.83
CA LYS A 177 -6.08 -9.38 7.47
C LYS A 177 -6.76 -10.63 6.89
N HIS A 178 -6.64 -10.82 5.58
CA HIS A 178 -7.25 -11.95 4.87
C HIS A 178 -6.31 -13.14 4.64
N SER A 179 -5.10 -13.10 5.19
CA SER A 179 -4.09 -14.15 5.02
C SER A 179 -3.83 -14.51 3.55
N ILE A 180 -3.72 -13.48 2.71
CA ILE A 180 -3.33 -13.59 1.30
C ILE A 180 -1.99 -12.90 1.06
N ILE A 181 -1.33 -13.26 -0.02
CA ILE A 181 -0.02 -12.74 -0.37
C ILE A 181 -0.19 -11.41 -1.12
N GLN A 182 0.70 -10.45 -0.84
CA GLN A 182 0.89 -9.26 -1.66
C GLN A 182 2.22 -9.36 -2.38
N VAL A 183 2.20 -9.03 -3.68
CA VAL A 183 3.41 -8.81 -4.48
C VAL A 183 3.65 -7.30 -4.55
N ILE A 184 4.74 -6.84 -3.93
CA ILE A 184 5.11 -5.43 -3.82
C ILE A 184 5.78 -4.97 -5.12
N PRO A 185 5.33 -3.88 -5.77
CA PRO A 185 5.99 -3.36 -6.97
C PRO A 185 7.34 -2.69 -6.63
N THR A 186 8.36 -2.90 -7.45
CA THR A 186 9.64 -2.14 -7.38
C THR A 186 9.40 -0.62 -7.37
N LEU A 187 8.37 -0.20 -8.11
CA LEU A 187 8.06 1.21 -8.37
C LEU A 187 6.87 1.67 -7.50
N ALA A 188 6.82 1.20 -6.26
CA ALA A 188 5.81 1.62 -5.29
C ALA A 188 5.86 3.13 -5.03
N SER A 189 4.72 3.69 -4.57
CA SER A 189 4.70 5.03 -3.98
C SER A 189 5.32 5.03 -2.57
N CYS A 190 4.98 4.05 -1.74
CA CYS A 190 5.52 3.97 -0.38
C CYS A 190 6.97 3.44 -0.36
N LEU A 191 7.71 3.72 0.71
CA LEU A 191 9.02 3.08 0.94
C LEU A 191 8.84 1.57 1.11
N PHE A 192 9.76 0.78 0.55
CA PHE A 192 9.71 -0.68 0.67
C PHE A 192 9.63 -1.13 2.14
N ASP A 193 10.44 -0.54 3.01
CA ASP A 193 10.46 -0.87 4.43
C ASP A 193 9.13 -0.53 5.13
N GLU A 194 8.49 0.59 4.77
CA GLU A 194 7.17 0.95 5.30
C GLU A 194 6.09 -0.08 4.90
N ILE A 195 6.14 -0.58 3.66
CA ILE A 195 5.23 -1.64 3.18
C ILE A 195 5.49 -2.96 3.92
N MET A 196 6.76 -3.30 4.16
CA MET A 196 7.11 -4.53 4.88
C MET A 196 6.68 -4.47 6.35
N ASP A 197 6.92 -3.33 7.02
CA ASP A 197 6.58 -3.13 8.43
C ASP A 197 5.08 -3.09 8.69
N ALA A 198 4.27 -2.73 7.69
CA ALA A 198 2.82 -2.71 7.78
C ALA A 198 2.16 -4.09 7.97
N THR A 199 2.90 -5.18 7.92
CA THR A 199 2.35 -6.53 8.16
C THR A 199 2.11 -6.85 9.63
N ASP A 200 2.69 -6.06 10.55
CA ASP A 200 2.65 -6.26 12.01
C ASP A 200 2.99 -7.71 12.42
N GLY A 201 4.05 -8.29 11.84
CA GLY A 201 4.58 -9.62 12.19
C GLY A 201 5.22 -10.37 11.02
N ASP A 202 5.46 -11.68 11.19
CA ASP A 202 6.17 -12.53 10.22
C ASP A 202 5.29 -12.96 9.02
N TRP A 203 4.62 -12.01 8.36
CA TRP A 203 3.84 -12.30 7.16
C TRP A 203 4.72 -12.30 5.92
N VAL A 204 4.56 -13.32 5.07
CA VAL A 204 5.33 -13.43 3.83
C VAL A 204 4.76 -12.49 2.78
N GLN A 205 5.55 -11.50 2.39
CA GLN A 205 5.35 -10.68 1.19
C GLN A 205 6.30 -11.10 0.09
N TRP A 206 5.90 -10.82 -1.16
CA TRP A 206 6.68 -11.12 -2.36
C TRP A 206 7.08 -9.83 -3.06
N LEU A 207 8.14 -9.85 -3.85
CA LEU A 207 8.60 -8.69 -4.60
C LEU A 207 8.38 -8.89 -6.09
N HIS A 208 7.81 -7.90 -6.74
CA HIS A 208 7.90 -7.72 -8.18
C HIS A 208 9.13 -6.88 -8.50
N LEU A 209 9.96 -7.35 -9.43
CA LEU A 209 11.22 -6.74 -9.81
C LEU A 209 11.21 -6.29 -11.28
N TYR A 210 11.52 -5.02 -11.52
CA TYR A 210 12.09 -4.57 -12.79
C TYR A 210 13.61 -4.54 -12.67
N ALA A 211 14.30 -5.19 -13.61
CA ALA A 211 15.75 -5.06 -13.69
C ALA A 211 16.13 -3.67 -14.22
N ASN A 212 17.07 -3.03 -13.52
CA ASN A 212 17.66 -1.78 -13.94
C ASN A 212 18.85 -2.04 -14.88
N LYS A 213 19.10 -1.12 -15.82
CA LYS A 213 20.27 -1.14 -16.71
C LYS A 213 21.57 -1.28 -15.92
N ASP A 214 21.68 -0.59 -14.79
CA ASP A 214 22.72 -0.85 -13.82
C ASP A 214 22.30 -2.03 -12.91
N ARG A 215 22.92 -3.19 -13.15
CA ARG A 215 22.67 -4.41 -12.37
C ARG A 215 23.05 -4.27 -10.90
N LYS A 216 23.92 -3.34 -10.52
CA LYS A 216 24.26 -3.09 -9.11
C LYS A 216 23.06 -2.55 -8.32
N ILE A 217 22.24 -1.70 -8.95
CA ILE A 217 20.99 -1.21 -8.33
C ILE A 217 20.04 -2.37 -8.10
N THR A 218 19.89 -3.23 -9.10
CA THR A 218 19.02 -4.40 -9.01
C THR A 218 19.49 -5.35 -7.90
N GLN A 219 20.80 -5.60 -7.83
CA GLN A 219 21.42 -6.44 -6.81
C GLN A 219 21.18 -5.88 -5.40
N HIS A 220 21.35 -4.56 -5.22
CA HIS A 220 21.09 -3.91 -3.94
C HIS A 220 19.63 -4.06 -3.48
N ILE A 221 18.67 -3.94 -4.41
CA ILE A 221 17.24 -4.17 -4.12
C ILE A 221 17.02 -5.62 -3.66
N ILE A 222 17.60 -6.59 -4.37
CA ILE A 222 17.46 -8.02 -4.02
C ILE A 222 18.01 -8.28 -2.62
N GLU A 223 19.25 -7.86 -2.34
CA GLU A 223 19.88 -8.02 -1.02
C GLU A 223 19.08 -7.37 0.10
N HIS A 224 18.50 -6.19 -0.15
CA HIS A 224 17.63 -5.50 0.80
C HIS A 224 16.34 -6.30 1.05
N THR A 225 15.73 -6.85 0.01
CA THR A 225 14.49 -7.62 0.14
C THR A 225 14.68 -8.96 0.85
N GLU A 226 15.81 -9.65 0.60
CA GLU A 226 16.17 -10.90 1.27
C GLU A 226 16.37 -10.68 2.78
N LYS A 227 17.00 -9.57 3.18
CA LYS A 227 17.16 -9.18 4.60
C LYS A 227 15.84 -8.97 5.32
N ARG A 228 14.79 -8.58 4.59
CA ARG A 228 13.44 -8.33 5.13
C ARG A 228 12.53 -9.56 5.06
N SER A 229 13.06 -10.76 4.84
CA SER A 229 12.30 -12.02 4.75
C SER A 229 11.22 -12.03 3.64
N CYS A 230 11.36 -11.17 2.63
CA CYS A 230 10.53 -11.21 1.43
C CYS A 230 10.83 -12.51 0.69
N LYS A 231 9.80 -13.28 0.32
CA LYS A 231 9.96 -14.55 -0.39
C LYS A 231 9.49 -14.37 -1.82
N GLY A 232 10.08 -15.04 -2.81
CA GLY A 232 9.57 -15.00 -4.18
C GLY A 232 9.77 -13.66 -4.90
N LEU A 233 10.60 -13.68 -5.94
CA LEU A 233 10.98 -12.52 -6.72
C LEU A 233 10.40 -12.63 -8.14
N PHE A 234 9.37 -11.86 -8.46
CA PHE A 234 8.72 -11.89 -9.77
C PHE A 234 9.48 -10.94 -10.70
N ILE A 235 10.37 -11.46 -11.54
CA ILE A 235 11.03 -10.61 -12.54
C ILE A 235 10.08 -10.38 -13.73
N THR A 236 9.78 -9.11 -14.01
CA THR A 236 8.83 -8.76 -15.06
C THR A 236 9.54 -8.60 -16.41
N VAL A 237 9.06 -9.34 -17.41
CA VAL A 237 9.68 -9.44 -18.74
C VAL A 237 8.79 -8.94 -19.89
N ASP A 238 7.56 -8.50 -19.60
CA ASP A 238 6.58 -8.07 -20.62
C ASP A 238 6.55 -6.56 -20.90
N ALA A 239 7.37 -5.78 -20.19
CA ALA A 239 7.41 -4.33 -20.28
C ALA A 239 8.85 -3.78 -20.48
N PRO A 240 9.62 -4.26 -21.48
CA PRO A 240 10.93 -3.67 -21.80
C PRO A 240 10.80 -2.21 -22.26
N GLN A 241 9.65 -1.88 -22.86
CA GLN A 241 9.17 -0.52 -23.02
C GLN A 241 7.81 -0.40 -22.36
N LEU A 242 7.51 0.78 -21.87
CA LEU A 242 6.26 1.02 -21.20
C LEU A 242 5.13 1.19 -22.22
N GLY A 243 4.01 0.51 -21.99
CA GLY A 243 2.88 0.51 -22.91
C GLY A 243 2.32 1.91 -23.17
N HIS A 244 1.89 2.17 -24.41
CA HIS A 244 1.31 3.45 -24.80
C HIS A 244 -0.12 3.59 -24.23
N ARG A 245 -0.27 4.39 -23.17
CA ARG A 245 -1.56 4.61 -22.49
C ARG A 245 -2.15 5.93 -22.93
N GLU A 246 -2.88 5.97 -24.05
CA GLU A 246 -3.39 7.22 -24.64
C GLU A 246 -4.16 8.10 -23.65
N LYS A 247 -4.92 7.49 -22.74
CA LYS A 247 -5.67 8.22 -21.72
C LYS A 247 -4.79 8.82 -20.63
N ASP A 248 -3.69 8.16 -20.25
CA ASP A 248 -2.68 8.73 -19.35
C ASP A 248 -2.00 9.95 -20.00
N ILE A 249 -1.73 9.87 -21.30
CA ILE A 249 -1.14 11.00 -22.07
C ILE A 249 -2.13 12.16 -22.17
N ARG A 250 -3.44 11.89 -22.31
CA ARG A 250 -4.49 12.92 -22.35
C ARG A 250 -4.78 13.53 -20.99
N SER A 251 -4.63 12.75 -19.91
CA SER A 251 -4.83 13.20 -18.54
C SER A 251 -3.54 13.79 -17.99
N LYS A 252 -3.43 15.13 -17.97
CA LYS A 252 -2.26 15.85 -17.44
C LYS A 252 -2.15 15.70 -15.91
N PHE A 253 -1.70 14.54 -15.41
CA PHE A 253 -1.38 14.35 -14.00
C PHE A 253 -0.04 15.03 -13.68
N ALA A 254 -0.13 16.17 -13.00
CA ALA A 254 1.03 16.80 -12.40
C ALA A 254 1.30 16.14 -11.02
N LYS A 255 2.57 15.82 -10.76
CA LYS A 255 3.23 15.77 -9.44
C LYS A 255 3.42 14.47 -8.62
N GLN A 256 3.38 13.25 -9.14
CA GLN A 256 3.93 12.11 -8.35
C GLN A 256 4.66 11.07 -9.21
N GLY A 257 5.98 10.98 -9.03
CA GLY A 257 6.83 9.89 -9.52
C GLY A 257 6.92 8.74 -8.50
N SER A 258 7.58 7.65 -8.87
CA SER A 258 7.85 6.56 -7.91
C SER A 258 8.92 6.97 -6.90
N ASN A 259 8.87 6.42 -5.70
CA ASN A 259 9.82 6.78 -4.64
C ASN A 259 11.27 6.43 -5.00
N VAL A 260 11.46 5.35 -5.74
CA VAL A 260 12.79 4.90 -6.22
C VAL A 260 13.45 5.91 -7.19
N GLN A 261 12.70 6.88 -7.72
CA GLN A 261 13.18 7.88 -8.68
C GLN A 261 13.28 9.30 -8.08
N SER A 262 13.26 9.45 -6.75
CA SER A 262 13.18 10.75 -6.08
C SER A 262 14.33 11.73 -6.37
N SER A 263 15.44 11.28 -6.95
CA SER A 263 16.63 12.09 -7.26
C SER A 263 16.69 12.63 -8.70
N ASP A 264 15.85 12.15 -9.61
CA ASP A 264 15.91 12.52 -11.03
C ASP A 264 14.75 13.46 -11.42
N ALA A 265 15.04 14.46 -12.26
CA ALA A 265 14.01 15.30 -12.85
C ALA A 265 13.12 14.46 -13.79
N THR A 266 11.92 14.08 -13.32
CA THR A 266 10.98 13.30 -14.11
C THR A 266 10.23 14.19 -15.10
N ASP A 267 10.46 14.00 -16.40
CA ASP A 267 9.64 14.61 -17.45
C ASP A 267 8.29 13.88 -17.55
N ASN A 268 7.25 14.52 -17.00
CA ASN A 268 5.88 13.98 -16.97
C ASN A 268 5.03 14.51 -18.15
N SER A 269 5.61 15.24 -19.10
CA SER A 269 4.89 15.81 -20.26
C SER A 269 4.22 14.76 -21.14
N GLN A 270 4.63 13.50 -21.00
CA GLN A 270 4.20 12.35 -21.79
C GLN A 270 3.43 11.30 -20.95
N GLY A 271 2.95 11.67 -19.76
CA GLY A 271 2.20 10.79 -18.86
C GLY A 271 3.06 10.13 -17.77
N VAL A 272 2.40 9.74 -16.66
CA VAL A 272 3.03 9.16 -15.47
C VAL A 272 3.76 7.86 -15.79
N ALA A 273 3.20 7.11 -16.74
CA ALA A 273 3.73 5.83 -17.16
C ALA A 273 5.14 5.98 -17.77
N ARG A 274 5.40 7.03 -18.56
CA ARG A 274 6.69 7.23 -19.26
C ARG A 274 7.81 7.68 -18.34
N ALA A 275 7.49 8.41 -17.28
CA ALA A 275 8.46 8.87 -16.27
C ALA A 275 9.20 7.70 -15.57
N ILE A 276 8.57 6.54 -15.51
CA ILE A 276 9.11 5.35 -14.83
C ILE A 276 9.92 4.43 -15.77
N SER A 277 9.85 4.68 -17.08
CA SER A 277 10.50 3.84 -18.10
C SER A 277 12.03 3.92 -18.10
N SER A 278 12.62 5.02 -17.62
CA SER A 278 14.07 5.19 -17.57
C SER A 278 14.76 4.19 -16.64
N PHE A 279 14.04 3.70 -15.62
CA PHE A 279 14.54 2.72 -14.67
C PHE A 279 14.67 1.32 -15.28
N ILE A 280 13.81 0.97 -16.24
CA ILE A 280 13.67 -0.40 -16.74
C ILE A 280 14.71 -0.66 -17.84
N ASP A 281 15.40 -1.80 -17.77
CA ASP A 281 16.29 -2.25 -18.83
C ASP A 281 15.52 -2.86 -20.01
N PRO A 282 15.50 -2.22 -21.20
CA PRO A 282 14.89 -2.80 -22.39
C PRO A 282 15.71 -3.94 -23.01
N GLY A 283 16.96 -4.13 -22.56
CA GLY A 283 17.93 -5.08 -23.13
C GLY A 283 17.89 -6.48 -22.52
N LEU A 284 16.96 -6.76 -21.60
CA LEU A 284 16.80 -8.11 -21.02
C LEU A 284 16.56 -9.15 -22.12
N SER A 285 17.28 -10.26 -22.02
CA SER A 285 17.29 -11.31 -23.04
C SER A 285 17.50 -12.70 -22.44
N SER A 286 17.52 -13.72 -23.30
CA SER A 286 17.87 -15.08 -22.88
C SER A 286 19.28 -15.19 -22.27
N LYS A 287 20.17 -14.23 -22.53
CA LYS A 287 21.52 -14.20 -21.91
C LYS A 287 21.48 -13.92 -20.42
N ASP A 288 20.40 -13.31 -19.93
CA ASP A 288 20.22 -12.97 -18.52
C ASP A 288 19.63 -14.15 -17.72
N ILE A 289 19.23 -15.25 -18.38
CA ILE A 289 18.65 -16.43 -17.75
C ILE A 289 19.52 -17.00 -16.61
N PRO A 290 20.85 -17.19 -16.76
CA PRO A 290 21.68 -17.70 -15.67
C PRO A 290 21.66 -16.79 -14.45
N TRP A 291 21.55 -15.48 -14.65
CA TRP A 291 21.37 -14.52 -13.56
C TRP A 291 19.96 -14.60 -12.97
N PHE A 292 18.92 -14.78 -13.79
CA PHE A 292 17.56 -14.99 -13.30
C PHE A 292 17.49 -16.22 -12.38
N GLN A 293 18.11 -17.34 -12.76
CA GLN A 293 18.18 -18.55 -11.93
C GLN A 293 18.81 -18.31 -10.55
N SER A 294 19.79 -17.40 -10.47
CA SER A 294 20.47 -17.11 -9.20
C SER A 294 19.61 -16.26 -8.26
N ILE A 295 18.59 -15.57 -8.77
CA ILE A 295 17.78 -14.61 -7.98
C ILE A 295 16.33 -15.06 -7.83
N THR A 296 15.80 -15.86 -8.77
CA THR A 296 14.41 -16.30 -8.77
C THR A 296 14.12 -17.53 -9.66
N LYS A 297 12.89 -18.03 -9.52
CA LYS A 297 12.28 -19.06 -10.36
C LYS A 297 10.91 -18.62 -10.90
N ILE A 298 10.75 -17.31 -11.15
CA ILE A 298 9.45 -16.76 -11.53
C ILE A 298 9.63 -15.64 -12.54
N LEU A 299 9.27 -15.93 -13.80
CA LEU A 299 9.12 -14.93 -14.84
C LEU A 299 7.67 -14.45 -14.89
N LYS A 300 7.47 -13.14 -14.74
CA LYS A 300 6.15 -12.50 -14.83
C LYS A 300 6.00 -11.83 -16.20
N GLY A 301 4.91 -12.15 -16.89
CA GLY A 301 4.57 -11.54 -18.18
C GLY A 301 4.80 -12.43 -19.40
N VAL A 302 5.00 -13.73 -19.22
CA VAL A 302 5.04 -14.68 -20.33
C VAL A 302 3.67 -14.72 -21.04
N LYS A 303 3.66 -14.61 -22.38
CA LYS A 303 2.43 -14.51 -23.18
C LYS A 303 2.21 -15.67 -24.15
N GLN A 304 3.19 -16.54 -24.33
CA GLN A 304 3.18 -17.63 -25.31
C GLN A 304 3.73 -18.92 -24.70
N VAL A 305 3.28 -20.07 -25.22
CA VAL A 305 3.60 -21.40 -24.68
C VAL A 305 5.08 -21.72 -24.90
N GLU A 306 5.64 -21.30 -26.03
CA GLU A 306 7.02 -21.51 -26.41
C GLU A 306 7.98 -20.87 -25.39
N ASP A 307 7.63 -19.69 -24.87
CA ASP A 307 8.43 -19.00 -23.87
C ASP A 307 8.28 -19.63 -22.47
N VAL A 308 7.13 -20.26 -22.17
CA VAL A 308 6.99 -21.10 -20.97
C VAL A 308 7.91 -22.31 -21.05
N ILE A 309 7.94 -22.99 -22.20
CA ILE A 309 8.81 -24.15 -22.41
C ILE A 309 10.28 -23.75 -22.25
N LYS A 310 10.71 -22.64 -22.87
CA LYS A 310 12.08 -22.13 -22.71
C LYS A 310 12.42 -21.81 -21.25
N ALA A 311 11.50 -21.22 -20.49
CA ALA A 311 11.73 -20.94 -19.07
C ALA A 311 11.93 -22.22 -18.27
N ILE A 312 11.11 -23.25 -18.52
CA ILE A 312 11.23 -24.57 -17.88
C ILE A 312 12.55 -25.25 -18.25
N GLU A 313 12.92 -25.27 -19.53
CA GLU A 313 14.21 -25.83 -20.00
C GLU A 313 15.41 -25.10 -19.39
N ALA A 314 15.25 -23.80 -19.20
CA ALA A 314 16.19 -22.95 -18.51
C ALA A 314 16.15 -23.08 -16.97
N GLY A 315 15.27 -23.89 -16.39
CA GLY A 315 15.18 -24.08 -14.93
C GLY A 315 14.75 -22.84 -14.13
N VAL A 316 14.06 -21.89 -14.77
CA VAL A 316 13.47 -20.70 -14.14
C VAL A 316 11.96 -20.84 -14.08
#